data_AF-A0A939BF21-F1
#
_entry.id   AF-A0A939BF21-F1
#
_cell.length_a   1.000
_cell.length_b   1.000
_cell.length_c   1.000
_cell.angle_alpha   90.00
_cell.angle_beta   90.00
_cell.angle_gamma   90.00
#
_symmetry.space_group_name_H-M   'P 1'
#
loop_
_entity.id
_entity.type
_entity.pdbx_description
1 polymer ?
#
loop_
_entity_poly.entity_id
_entity_poly.type
_entity_poly.pdbx_seq_one_letter_code
_entity_poly.pdbx_strand_id
1 'polypeptide(L)'
;MEAFFDLHTLLHAALLVAAVSADTLAVGFSYGASRIKVPFGSLLVIASVCTLVTGGAVFLGALAMPVLASAAGVVSFCLLCTVACVRLCDSTVKQLIRCHPSLSRRLQFRFFDLRVILHICADSAAADSDHSKTISAKEAVALALALSLDGAAAGIGGGVGAVSVCHTVFFSFLFTLAAFSLGNLIGKRVGTALHFECGFISGALLLTLACLRVFLKL
;
A
#
# COMPACT_ATOMS: atom_id res chain seq x y z
N MET A 1 -29.18 18.29 -12.79
CA MET A 1 -28.77 16.96 -13.27
C MET A 1 -27.25 16.82 -13.22
N GLU A 2 -26.48 17.84 -13.60
CA GLU A 2 -25.00 17.84 -13.48
C GLU A 2 -24.50 17.69 -12.03
N ALA A 3 -25.07 18.42 -11.07
CA ALA A 3 -24.66 18.32 -9.65
C ALA A 3 -24.85 16.91 -9.02
N PHE A 4 -25.76 16.09 -9.54
CA PHE A 4 -25.96 14.71 -9.06
C PHE A 4 -24.89 13.77 -9.62
N PHE A 5 -24.43 14.03 -10.86
CA PHE A 5 -23.36 13.28 -11.51
C PHE A 5 -21.98 13.60 -10.89
N ASP A 6 -21.76 14.88 -10.55
CA ASP A 6 -20.56 15.32 -9.84
C ASP A 6 -20.48 14.70 -8.43
N LEU A 7 -21.59 14.64 -7.69
CA LEU A 7 -21.58 14.03 -6.35
C LEU A 7 -21.20 12.53 -6.41
N HIS A 8 -21.69 11.81 -7.41
CA HIS A 8 -21.40 10.39 -7.57
C HIS A 8 -19.92 10.16 -7.92
N THR A 9 -19.35 10.93 -8.85
CA THR A 9 -17.93 10.80 -9.23
C THR A 9 -16.99 11.19 -8.08
N LEU A 10 -17.37 12.21 -7.32
CA LEU A 10 -16.64 12.68 -6.14
C LEU A 10 -16.66 11.64 -5.03
N LEU A 11 -17.80 10.95 -4.81
CA LEU A 11 -17.91 9.85 -3.86
C LEU A 11 -17.03 8.64 -4.26
N HIS A 12 -17.00 8.25 -5.54
CA HIS A 12 -16.14 7.16 -6.01
C HIS A 12 -14.65 7.48 -5.83
N ALA A 13 -14.25 8.71 -6.15
CA ALA A 13 -12.88 9.16 -5.94
C ALA A 13 -12.51 9.14 -4.45
N ALA A 14 -13.40 9.64 -3.59
CA ALA A 14 -13.18 9.65 -2.15
C ALA A 14 -13.09 8.23 -1.56
N LEU A 15 -13.97 7.31 -1.96
CA LEU A 15 -13.95 5.92 -1.51
C LEU A 15 -12.70 5.18 -1.98
N LEU A 16 -12.32 5.35 -3.25
CA LEU A 16 -11.10 4.76 -3.81
C LEU A 16 -9.86 5.22 -3.04
N VAL A 17 -9.74 6.54 -2.85
CA VAL A 17 -8.60 7.13 -2.14
C VAL A 17 -8.61 6.74 -0.67
N ALA A 18 -9.77 6.70 -0.02
CA ALA A 18 -9.89 6.26 1.37
C ALA A 18 -9.38 4.83 1.54
N ALA A 19 -9.74 3.92 0.62
CA ALA A 19 -9.26 2.55 0.64
C ALA A 19 -7.73 2.46 0.47
N VAL A 20 -7.15 3.19 -0.50
CA VAL A 20 -5.69 3.25 -0.73
C VAL A 20 -4.94 3.91 0.44
N SER A 21 -5.56 4.86 1.13
CA SER A 21 -4.92 5.57 2.24
C SER A 21 -4.78 4.71 3.52
N ALA A 22 -5.42 3.54 3.59
CA ALA A 22 -5.36 2.66 4.75
C ALA A 22 -3.93 2.18 5.04
N ASP A 23 -3.16 1.84 4.00
CA ASP A 23 -1.77 1.41 4.14
C ASP A 23 -0.88 2.57 4.64
N THR A 24 -1.15 3.79 4.17
CA THR A 24 -0.48 5.01 4.66
C THR A 24 -0.79 5.26 6.14
N LEU A 25 -2.04 5.04 6.56
CA LEU A 25 -2.43 5.16 7.96
C LEU A 25 -1.70 4.15 8.83
N ALA A 26 -1.60 2.89 8.38
CA ALA A 26 -0.87 1.83 9.07
C ALA A 26 0.62 2.15 9.22
N VAL A 27 1.27 2.65 8.15
CA VAL A 27 2.67 3.11 8.21
C VAL A 27 2.83 4.29 9.18
N GLY A 28 1.94 5.29 9.10
CA GLY A 28 1.93 6.41 10.03
C GLY A 28 1.80 5.96 11.48
N PHE A 29 0.93 4.98 11.74
CA PHE A 29 0.76 4.36 13.06
C PHE A 29 2.04 3.68 13.55
N SER A 30 2.65 2.82 12.73
CA SER A 30 3.92 2.16 13.08
C SER A 30 5.01 3.16 13.40
N TYR A 31 5.14 4.24 12.61
CA TYR A 31 6.18 5.25 12.83
C TYR A 31 5.90 6.09 14.09
N GLY A 32 4.62 6.39 14.35
CA GLY A 32 4.21 7.06 15.57
C GLY A 32 4.47 6.21 16.82
N ALA A 33 4.17 4.91 16.75
CA ALA A 33 4.41 3.97 17.84
C ALA A 33 5.91 3.79 18.13
N SER A 34 6.74 3.67 17.09
CA SER A 34 8.20 3.61 17.19
C SER A 34 8.87 4.97 17.49
N ARG A 35 8.07 6.04 17.64
CA ARG A 35 8.52 7.42 17.89
C ARG A 35 9.53 7.96 16.86
N ILE A 36 9.41 7.51 15.61
CA ILE A 36 10.20 8.03 14.50
C ILE A 36 9.61 9.39 14.08
N LYS A 37 10.46 10.41 13.99
CA LYS A 37 10.03 11.74 13.57
C LYS A 37 10.05 11.82 12.04
N VAL A 38 8.89 12.07 11.45
CA VAL A 38 8.79 12.39 10.02
C VAL A 38 8.68 13.90 9.87
N PRO A 39 9.70 14.58 9.31
CA PRO A 39 9.62 16.00 9.04
C PRO A 39 8.60 16.27 7.92
N PHE A 40 8.02 17.47 7.93
CA PHE A 40 6.97 17.85 6.96
C PHE A 40 7.45 17.75 5.50
N GLY A 41 8.74 18.01 5.24
CA GLY A 41 9.34 17.84 3.91
C GLY A 41 9.28 16.39 3.40
N SER A 42 9.65 15.43 4.24
CA SER A 42 9.58 13.99 3.89
C SER A 42 8.13 13.53 3.72
N LEU A 43 7.21 14.04 4.53
CA LEU A 43 5.79 13.76 4.37
C LEU A 43 5.24 14.29 3.04
N LEU A 44 5.68 15.48 2.61
CA LEU A 44 5.28 16.06 1.33
C LEU A 44 5.83 15.25 0.15
N VAL A 45 7.06 14.72 0.26
CA VAL A 45 7.62 13.78 -0.71
C VAL A 45 6.73 12.53 -0.80
N ILE A 46 6.36 11.92 0.32
CA ILE A 46 5.49 10.74 0.33
C ILE A 46 4.16 11.01 -0.35
N ALA A 47 3.48 12.10 0.05
CA ALA A 47 2.20 12.48 -0.53
C ALA A 47 2.32 12.74 -2.03
N SER A 48 3.38 13.43 -2.48
CA SER A 48 3.59 13.72 -3.90
C SER A 48 3.82 12.46 -4.74
N VAL A 49 4.67 11.53 -4.27
CA VAL A 49 4.98 10.28 -4.99
C VAL A 49 3.76 9.39 -5.05
N CYS A 50 3.06 9.17 -3.93
CA CYS A 50 1.83 8.37 -3.93
C CYS A 50 0.77 8.96 -4.86
N THR A 51 0.57 10.29 -4.81
CA THR A 51 -0.41 10.97 -5.67
C THR A 51 -0.05 10.85 -7.15
N LEU A 52 1.22 11.01 -7.51
CA LEU A 52 1.68 10.89 -8.90
C LEU A 52 1.47 9.47 -9.43
N VAL A 53 1.80 8.46 -8.62
CA VAL A 53 1.66 7.06 -9.02
C VAL A 53 0.18 6.68 -9.12
N THR A 54 -0.65 6.98 -8.12
CA THR A 54 -2.09 6.69 -8.14
C THR A 54 -2.80 7.47 -9.24
N GLY A 55 -2.49 8.76 -9.41
CA GLY A 55 -3.06 9.59 -10.47
C GLY A 55 -2.68 9.09 -11.87
N GLY A 56 -1.40 8.74 -12.07
CA GLY A 56 -0.92 8.13 -13.31
C GLY A 56 -1.57 6.79 -13.59
N ALA A 57 -1.77 5.96 -12.56
CA ALA A 57 -2.45 4.68 -12.66
C ALA A 57 -3.93 4.82 -13.06
N VAL A 58 -4.65 5.78 -12.49
CA VAL A 58 -6.05 6.09 -12.88
C VAL A 58 -6.09 6.55 -14.33
N PHE A 59 -5.17 7.41 -14.75
CA PHE A 59 -5.08 7.88 -16.14
C PHE A 59 -4.81 6.72 -17.12
N LEU A 60 -3.88 5.83 -16.79
CA LEU A 60 -3.62 4.63 -17.57
C LEU A 60 -4.81 3.66 -17.59
N GLY A 61 -5.51 3.50 -16.47
CA GLY A 61 -6.74 2.70 -16.38
C GLY A 61 -7.86 3.24 -17.28
N ALA A 62 -8.03 4.56 -17.32
CA ALA A 62 -9.00 5.22 -18.19
C ALA A 62 -8.65 5.04 -19.68
N LEU A 63 -7.37 5.11 -20.05
CA LEU A 63 -6.89 4.84 -21.41
C LEU A 63 -7.06 3.36 -21.81
N ALA A 64 -6.94 2.44 -20.85
CA ALA A 64 -7.07 1.02 -21.08
C ALA A 64 -8.54 0.56 -21.21
N MET A 65 -9.51 1.36 -20.75
CA MET A 65 -10.94 1.06 -20.77
C MET A 65 -11.48 0.54 -22.13
N PRO A 66 -11.23 1.18 -23.29
CA PRO A 66 -11.72 0.68 -24.58
C PRO A 66 -11.13 -0.69 -24.96
N VAL A 67 -9.86 -0.94 -24.63
CA VAL A 67 -9.21 -2.24 -24.89
C VAL A 67 -9.76 -3.30 -23.94
N LEU A 68 -9.95 -2.96 -22.66
CA LEU A 68 -10.51 -3.85 -21.66
C LEU A 68 -11.96 -4.24 -21.97
N ALA A 69 -12.78 -3.32 -22.48
CA ALA A 69 -14.15 -3.62 -22.88
C ALA A 69 -14.20 -4.67 -24.00
N SER A 70 -13.27 -4.60 -24.96
CA SER A 70 -13.17 -5.58 -26.05
C SER A 70 -12.59 -6.94 -25.63
N ALA A 71 -11.76 -6.97 -24.59
CA ALA A 71 -11.00 -8.14 -24.14
C ALA A 71 -11.35 -8.61 -22.72
N ALA A 72 -12.48 -8.19 -22.15
CA ALA A 72 -12.84 -8.38 -20.74
C ALA A 72 -12.78 -9.85 -20.30
N GLY A 73 -13.24 -10.78 -21.15
CA GLY A 73 -13.18 -12.21 -20.86
C GLY A 73 -11.76 -12.75 -20.75
N VAL A 74 -10.86 -12.32 -21.64
CA VAL A 74 -9.45 -12.73 -21.62
C VAL A 74 -8.74 -12.12 -20.40
N VAL A 75 -9.01 -10.85 -20.10
CA VAL A 75 -8.44 -10.16 -18.94
C VAL A 75 -8.85 -10.85 -17.63
N SER A 76 -10.13 -11.20 -17.48
CA SER A 76 -10.64 -11.92 -16.31
C SER A 76 -10.02 -13.31 -16.18
N PHE A 77 -9.95 -14.06 -17.29
CA PHE A 77 -9.29 -15.37 -17.30
C PHE A 77 -7.81 -15.28 -16.92
N CYS A 78 -7.07 -14.32 -17.48
CA CYS A 78 -5.66 -14.10 -17.15
C CYS A 78 -5.45 -13.68 -15.69
N LEU A 79 -6.30 -12.80 -15.14
CA LEU A 79 -6.26 -12.40 -13.73
C LEU A 79 -6.49 -13.59 -12.80
N LEU A 80 -7.56 -14.36 -13.03
CA LEU A 80 -7.87 -15.54 -12.23
C LEU A 80 -6.79 -16.61 -12.36
N CYS A 81 -6.26 -16.84 -13.57
CA CYS A 81 -5.16 -17.77 -13.81
C CYS A 81 -3.90 -17.34 -13.04
N THR A 82 -3.56 -16.05 -13.06
CA THR A 82 -2.42 -15.51 -12.31
C THR A 82 -2.61 -15.70 -10.80
N VAL A 83 -3.77 -15.35 -10.25
CA VAL A 83 -4.08 -15.56 -8.82
C VAL A 83 -4.05 -17.04 -8.45
N ALA A 84 -4.60 -17.91 -9.30
CA ALA A 84 -4.56 -19.35 -9.11
C ALA A 84 -3.12 -19.88 -9.12
N CYS A 85 -2.31 -19.53 -10.12
CA CYS A 85 -0.90 -19.90 -10.19
C CYS A 85 -0.13 -19.43 -8.94
N VAL A 86 -0.31 -18.19 -8.50
CA VAL A 86 0.33 -17.68 -7.28
C VAL A 86 -0.09 -18.50 -6.05
N ARG A 87 -1.37 -18.85 -5.92
CA ARG A 87 -1.87 -19.66 -4.78
C ARG A 87 -1.39 -21.11 -4.81
N LEU A 88 -1.34 -21.71 -5.99
CA LEU A 88 -0.77 -23.04 -6.20
C LEU A 88 0.73 -23.04 -5.86
N CYS A 89 1.49 -22.07 -6.38
CA CYS A 89 2.92 -21.93 -6.09
C CYS A 89 3.19 -21.66 -4.61
N ASP A 90 2.44 -20.78 -3.92
CA ASP A 90 2.65 -20.52 -2.47
C ASP A 90 2.48 -21.80 -1.64
N SER A 91 1.47 -22.61 -1.99
CA SER A 91 1.20 -23.89 -1.32
C SER A 91 2.30 -24.93 -1.61
N THR A 92 2.75 -25.05 -2.87
CA THR A 92 3.81 -25.98 -3.26
C THR A 92 5.19 -25.57 -2.75
N VAL A 93 5.48 -24.26 -2.70
CA VAL A 93 6.73 -23.70 -2.16
C VAL A 93 6.81 -23.94 -0.65
N LYS A 94 5.71 -23.73 0.09
CA LYS A 94 5.66 -24.07 1.53
C LYS A 94 5.88 -25.56 1.80
N GLN A 95 5.37 -26.42 0.92
CA GLN A 95 5.53 -27.88 1.05
C GLN A 95 6.93 -28.35 0.64
N LEU A 96 7.55 -27.75 -0.38
CA LEU A 96 8.89 -28.09 -0.86
C LEU A 96 10.01 -27.58 0.07
N ILE A 97 9.86 -26.38 0.66
CA ILE A 97 10.78 -25.84 1.67
C ILE A 97 10.78 -26.71 2.94
N ARG A 98 9.65 -27.35 3.27
CA ARG A 98 9.54 -28.31 4.37
C ARG A 98 10.35 -29.60 4.13
N CYS A 99 10.54 -30.02 2.88
CA CYS A 99 11.21 -31.26 2.53
C CYS A 99 12.71 -31.10 2.23
N HIS A 100 13.20 -29.91 1.82
CA HIS A 100 14.63 -29.69 1.51
C HIS A 100 15.14 -28.31 2.00
N PRO A 101 15.69 -28.21 3.23
CA PRO A 101 16.20 -26.95 3.79
C PRO A 101 17.47 -26.40 3.11
N SER A 102 18.15 -27.20 2.27
CA SER A 102 19.43 -26.83 1.64
C SER A 102 19.30 -26.01 0.34
N LEU A 103 18.10 -25.86 -0.24
CA LEU A 103 17.87 -25.14 -1.50
C LEU A 103 17.60 -23.62 -1.32
N SER A 104 17.37 -23.17 -0.09
CA SER A 104 17.11 -21.76 0.24
C SER A 104 18.31 -20.85 -0.08
N ARG A 105 19.54 -21.37 -0.01
CA ARG A 105 20.77 -20.55 -0.08
C ARG A 105 21.15 -20.10 -1.51
N ARG A 106 20.65 -20.74 -2.57
CA ARG A 106 21.01 -20.40 -3.97
C ARG A 106 20.02 -19.48 -4.68
N LEU A 107 18.75 -19.44 -4.27
CA LEU A 107 17.76 -18.47 -4.78
C LEU A 107 17.95 -17.06 -4.19
N GLN A 108 18.80 -16.89 -3.19
CA GLN A 108 19.07 -15.57 -2.61
C GLN A 108 19.85 -14.63 -3.54
N PHE A 109 20.59 -15.13 -4.54
CA PHE A 109 21.55 -14.31 -5.31
C PHE A 109 20.97 -13.53 -6.52
N ARG A 110 19.79 -13.89 -7.05
CA ARG A 110 19.17 -13.17 -8.19
C ARG A 110 18.08 -12.17 -7.78
N PHE A 111 17.71 -12.15 -6.49
CA PHE A 111 16.70 -11.27 -5.91
C PHE A 111 17.30 -10.05 -5.18
N PHE A 112 18.61 -9.80 -5.26
CA PHE A 112 19.27 -8.81 -4.39
C PHE A 112 18.80 -7.36 -4.59
N ASP A 113 18.34 -6.93 -5.78
CA ASP A 113 17.74 -5.59 -5.96
C ASP A 113 16.31 -5.49 -5.39
N LEU A 114 15.49 -6.53 -5.58
CA LEU A 114 14.14 -6.59 -5.02
C LEU A 114 14.14 -6.89 -3.52
N ARG A 115 15.20 -7.51 -2.99
CA ARG A 115 15.40 -7.80 -1.57
C ARG A 115 15.72 -6.54 -0.78
N VAL A 116 16.37 -5.54 -1.36
CA VAL A 116 16.55 -4.23 -0.72
C VAL A 116 15.19 -3.52 -0.58
N ILE A 117 14.39 -3.52 -1.65
CA ILE A 117 13.02 -2.93 -1.64
C ILE A 117 12.09 -3.74 -0.70
N LEU A 118 12.17 -5.07 -0.72
CA LEU A 118 11.39 -5.96 0.15
C LEU A 118 11.85 -5.95 1.62
N HIS A 119 13.14 -5.72 1.92
CA HIS A 119 13.65 -5.57 3.28
C HIS A 119 13.21 -4.23 3.88
N ILE A 120 13.06 -3.20 3.04
CA ILE A 120 12.43 -1.91 3.40
C ILE A 120 10.90 -2.08 3.58
N CYS A 121 10.24 -2.96 2.81
CA CYS A 121 8.81 -3.28 2.98
C CYS A 121 8.50 -4.19 4.19
N ALA A 122 9.41 -5.09 4.58
CA ALA A 122 9.13 -6.15 5.56
C ALA A 122 9.21 -5.67 7.01
N ASP A 123 9.86 -4.54 7.27
CA ASP A 123 9.95 -4.00 8.61
C ASP A 123 9.70 -2.49 8.56
N SER A 124 8.53 -2.06 9.02
CA SER A 124 8.22 -0.64 9.16
C SER A 124 9.21 0.09 10.08
N ALA A 125 10.00 -0.63 10.89
CA ALA A 125 11.10 -0.03 11.66
C ALA A 125 12.43 0.09 10.85
N ALA A 126 12.59 -0.60 9.72
CA ALA A 126 13.83 -0.63 8.93
C ALA A 126 13.88 0.38 7.77
N ALA A 127 12.82 1.14 7.52
CA ALA A 127 12.88 2.28 6.61
C ALA A 127 13.73 3.43 7.16
N ASP A 128 13.91 3.48 8.49
CA ASP A 128 14.96 4.25 9.18
C ASP A 128 16.27 3.45 9.04
N SER A 129 16.82 3.42 7.81
CA SER A 129 17.98 2.60 7.46
C SER A 129 19.25 3.08 8.16
N ASP A 130 19.25 4.33 8.61
CA ASP A 130 20.34 4.93 9.37
C ASP A 130 20.09 4.97 10.89
N HIS A 131 18.96 4.40 11.36
CA HIS A 131 18.53 4.41 12.78
C HIS A 131 18.55 5.82 13.41
N SER A 132 18.42 6.87 12.61
CA SER A 132 18.50 8.26 13.05
C SER A 132 17.24 8.71 13.80
N LYS A 133 16.17 7.90 13.77
CA LYS A 133 14.82 8.26 14.24
C LYS A 133 14.23 9.44 13.46
N THR A 134 14.77 9.74 12.28
CA THR A 134 14.31 10.83 11.41
C THR A 134 14.30 10.40 9.95
N ILE A 135 13.13 10.41 9.31
CA ILE A 135 13.03 9.97 7.91
C ILE A 135 13.64 10.99 6.96
N SER A 136 14.72 10.60 6.28
CA SER A 136 15.37 11.38 5.22
C SER A 136 14.52 11.41 3.95
N ALA A 137 14.75 12.39 3.06
CA ALA A 137 14.01 12.50 1.80
C ALA A 137 14.17 11.25 0.90
N LYS A 138 15.32 10.57 0.95
CA LYS A 138 15.56 9.34 0.18
C LYS A 138 14.75 8.16 0.71
N GLU A 139 14.69 8.01 2.02
CA GLU A 139 13.89 6.98 2.70
C GLU A 139 12.40 7.22 2.48
N ALA A 140 11.99 8.49 2.50
CA ALA A 140 10.63 8.90 2.16
C ALA A 140 10.23 8.48 0.74
N VAL A 141 11.12 8.62 -0.25
CA VAL A 141 10.86 8.15 -1.63
C VAL A 141 10.72 6.64 -1.68
N ALA A 142 11.63 5.89 -1.05
CA ALA A 142 11.57 4.42 -1.04
C ALA A 142 10.28 3.91 -0.38
N LEU A 143 9.92 4.50 0.76
CA LEU A 143 8.67 4.23 1.47
C LEU A 143 7.45 4.55 0.60
N ALA A 144 7.43 5.72 -0.04
CA ALA A 144 6.33 6.14 -0.88
C ALA A 144 6.16 5.26 -2.12
N LEU A 145 7.26 4.82 -2.73
CA LEU A 145 7.21 3.88 -3.84
C LEU A 145 6.59 2.54 -3.40
N ALA A 146 7.00 2.02 -2.25
CA ALA A 146 6.44 0.79 -1.69
C ALA A 146 4.93 0.90 -1.42
N LEU A 147 4.51 1.98 -0.74
CA LEU A 147 3.10 2.29 -0.51
C LEU A 147 2.34 2.43 -1.83
N SER A 148 2.86 3.22 -2.77
CA SER A 148 2.15 3.55 -4.01
C SER A 148 1.81 2.36 -4.92
N LEU A 149 2.37 1.17 -4.69
CA LEU A 149 2.03 -0.04 -5.45
C LEU A 149 0.58 -0.48 -5.22
N ASP A 150 0.05 -0.33 -4.00
CA ASP A 150 -1.37 -0.58 -3.72
C ASP A 150 -2.25 0.44 -4.47
N GLY A 151 -1.86 1.70 -4.44
CA GLY A 151 -2.53 2.82 -5.08
C GLY A 151 -2.43 2.77 -6.60
N ALA A 152 -1.39 2.15 -7.14
CA ALA A 152 -1.28 1.88 -8.57
C ALA A 152 -2.27 0.81 -9.00
N ALA A 153 -2.34 -0.31 -8.27
CA ALA A 153 -3.28 -1.39 -8.55
C ALA A 153 -4.73 -0.92 -8.42
N ALA A 154 -5.06 -0.25 -7.31
CA ALA A 154 -6.38 0.34 -7.08
C ALA A 154 -6.67 1.47 -8.09
N GLY A 155 -5.68 2.30 -8.43
CA GLY A 155 -5.81 3.38 -9.40
C GLY A 155 -6.16 2.89 -10.79
N ILE A 156 -5.48 1.84 -11.31
CA ILE A 156 -5.83 1.22 -12.59
C ILE A 156 -7.27 0.70 -12.56
N GLY A 157 -7.66 0.00 -11.48
CA GLY A 157 -9.02 -0.50 -11.32
C GLY A 157 -10.08 0.61 -11.27
N GLY A 158 -9.80 1.68 -10.53
CA GLY A 158 -10.66 2.86 -10.44
C GLY A 158 -10.76 3.66 -11.74
N GLY A 159 -9.67 3.73 -12.52
CA GLY A 159 -9.65 4.39 -13.83
C GLY A 159 -10.58 3.75 -14.85
N VAL A 160 -10.78 2.43 -14.79
CA VAL A 160 -11.76 1.71 -15.62
C VAL A 160 -13.20 2.03 -15.17
N GLY A 161 -13.40 2.37 -13.89
CA GLY A 161 -14.70 2.73 -13.29
C GLY A 161 -15.16 4.17 -13.53
N ALA A 162 -14.60 4.87 -14.52
CA ALA A 162 -14.92 6.26 -14.87
C ALA A 162 -14.70 7.28 -13.73
N VAL A 163 -13.72 7.05 -12.86
CA VAL A 163 -13.33 8.02 -11.83
C VAL A 163 -12.55 9.18 -12.46
N SER A 164 -12.92 10.41 -12.13
CA SER A 164 -12.24 11.59 -12.64
C SER A 164 -10.84 11.75 -12.05
N VAL A 165 -9.82 11.77 -12.91
CA VAL A 165 -8.39 11.89 -12.53
C VAL A 165 -8.13 13.10 -11.64
N CYS A 166 -8.73 14.26 -11.95
CA CYS A 166 -8.49 15.51 -11.22
C CYS A 166 -8.92 15.41 -9.74
N HIS A 167 -10.13 14.90 -9.47
CA HIS A 167 -10.61 14.72 -8.10
C HIS A 167 -9.80 13.66 -7.35
N THR A 168 -9.41 12.56 -8.02
CA THR A 168 -8.59 11.52 -7.38
C THR A 168 -7.21 12.04 -6.97
N VAL A 169 -6.54 12.83 -7.82
CA VAL A 169 -5.26 13.46 -7.48
C VAL A 169 -5.40 14.38 -6.28
N PHE A 170 -6.42 15.23 -6.27
CA PHE A 170 -6.66 16.17 -5.18
C PHE A 170 -6.96 15.44 -3.85
N PHE A 171 -7.89 14.48 -3.86
CA PHE A 171 -8.21 13.71 -2.67
C PHE A 171 -7.05 12.83 -2.22
N SER A 172 -6.33 12.20 -3.15
CA SER A 172 -5.18 11.33 -2.84
C SER A 172 -4.13 12.09 -2.04
N PHE A 173 -3.74 13.28 -2.49
CA PHE A 173 -2.79 14.11 -1.77
C PHE A 173 -3.28 14.45 -0.35
N LEU A 174 -4.54 14.89 -0.23
CA LEU A 174 -5.10 15.31 1.05
C LEU A 174 -5.26 14.13 2.03
N PHE A 175 -5.78 13.01 1.56
CA PHE A 175 -5.99 11.81 2.36
C PHE A 175 -4.67 11.16 2.76
N THR A 176 -3.66 11.12 1.90
CA THR A 176 -2.33 10.59 2.28
C THR A 176 -1.72 11.42 3.40
N LEU A 177 -1.79 12.76 3.33
CA LEU A 177 -1.33 13.63 4.42
C LEU A 177 -2.13 13.43 5.72
N ALA A 178 -3.46 13.38 5.61
CA ALA A 178 -4.34 13.22 6.75
C ALA A 178 -4.17 11.83 7.41
N ALA A 179 -4.18 10.77 6.62
CA ALA A 179 -4.01 9.38 7.05
C ALA A 179 -2.67 9.18 7.75
N PHE A 180 -1.58 9.69 7.16
CA PHE A 180 -0.26 9.60 7.78
C PHE A 180 -0.21 10.37 9.11
N SER A 181 -0.74 11.58 9.14
CA SER A 181 -0.73 12.44 10.33
C SER A 181 -1.57 11.86 11.47
N LEU A 182 -2.77 11.35 11.14
CA LEU A 182 -3.66 10.68 12.07
C LEU A 182 -3.04 9.38 12.57
N GLY A 183 -2.51 8.56 11.68
CA GLY A 183 -1.76 7.35 12.02
C GLY A 183 -0.63 7.66 12.99
N ASN A 184 0.21 8.65 12.67
CA ASN A 184 1.32 9.08 13.53
C ASN A 184 0.87 9.59 14.91
N LEU A 185 -0.22 10.36 14.97
CA LEU A 185 -0.76 10.85 16.24
C LEU A 185 -1.30 9.70 17.10
N ILE A 186 -2.08 8.80 16.51
CA ILE A 186 -2.65 7.62 17.18
C ILE A 186 -1.51 6.71 17.65
N GLY A 187 -0.54 6.44 16.77
CA GLY A 187 0.65 5.65 17.08
C GLY A 187 1.44 6.24 18.24
N LYS A 188 1.67 7.56 18.25
CA LYS A 188 2.35 8.24 19.36
C LYS A 188 1.59 8.12 20.68
N ARG A 189 0.27 8.31 20.67
CA ARG A 189 -0.58 8.19 21.88
C ARG A 189 -0.59 6.77 22.42
N VAL A 190 -0.69 5.77 21.54
CA VAL A 190 -0.68 4.35 21.93
C VAL A 190 0.71 3.93 22.40
N GLY A 191 1.78 4.36 21.72
CA GLY A 191 3.18 4.11 22.11
C GLY A 191 3.61 4.83 23.39
N THR A 192 2.90 5.88 23.83
CA THR A 192 3.07 6.46 25.18
C THR A 192 2.31 5.69 26.27
N ALA A 193 1.16 5.09 25.94
CA ALA A 193 0.29 4.44 26.91
C ALA A 193 0.73 2.99 27.21
N LEU A 194 1.40 2.33 26.27
CA LEU A 194 1.85 0.95 26.40
C LEU A 194 3.37 0.91 26.38
N HIS A 195 3.98 0.76 27.55
CA HIS A 195 5.41 0.46 27.75
C HIS A 195 5.76 -0.99 27.36
N PHE A 196 5.00 -1.60 26.44
CA PHE A 196 5.19 -2.98 26.00
C PHE A 196 5.92 -3.01 24.66
N GLU A 197 6.84 -3.97 24.53
CA GLU A 197 7.74 -4.15 23.40
C GLU A 197 7.01 -4.03 22.04
N CYS A 198 7.55 -3.18 21.15
CA CYS A 198 6.95 -2.74 19.89
C CYS A 198 6.45 -3.88 18.95
N GLY A 199 6.87 -5.12 19.17
CA GLY A 199 6.43 -6.29 18.39
C GLY A 199 5.00 -6.75 18.65
N PHE A 200 4.45 -6.56 19.86
CA PHE A 200 3.13 -7.10 20.20
C PHE A 200 1.99 -6.29 19.57
N ILE A 201 2.16 -4.97 19.45
CA ILE A 201 1.11 -4.07 18.92
C ILE A 201 1.01 -4.19 17.39
N SER A 202 2.13 -4.29 16.67
CA SER A 202 2.11 -4.55 15.22
C SER A 202 1.48 -5.92 14.91
N GLY A 203 1.79 -6.93 15.72
CA GLY A 203 1.16 -8.26 15.67
C GLY A 203 -0.34 -8.21 15.94
N ALA A 204 -0.78 -7.48 16.97
CA ALA A 204 -2.20 -7.34 17.30
C ALA A 204 -2.98 -6.55 16.24
N LEU A 205 -2.38 -5.52 15.64
CA LEU A 205 -2.99 -4.75 14.55
C LEU A 205 -3.14 -5.60 13.29
N LEU A 206 -2.12 -6.39 12.93
CA LEU A 206 -2.15 -7.34 11.82
C LEU A 206 -3.14 -8.48 12.08
N LEU A 207 -3.24 -8.98 13.30
CA LEU A 207 -4.22 -10.01 13.69
C LEU A 207 -5.64 -9.45 13.62
N THR A 208 -5.83 -8.20 14.02
CA THR A 208 -7.14 -7.52 13.94
C THR A 208 -7.53 -7.27 12.48
N LEU A 209 -6.61 -6.80 11.64
CA LEU A 209 -6.82 -6.64 10.19
C LEU A 209 -7.10 -7.98 9.49
N ALA A 210 -6.37 -9.05 9.86
CA ALA A 210 -6.59 -10.40 9.34
C ALA A 210 -7.96 -10.97 9.77
N CYS A 211 -8.34 -10.81 11.04
CA CYS A 211 -9.67 -11.20 11.52
C CYS A 211 -10.78 -10.43 10.80
N LEU A 212 -10.58 -9.12 10.59
CA LEU A 212 -11.55 -8.27 9.89
C LEU A 212 -11.71 -8.70 8.42
N ARG A 213 -10.61 -9.00 7.72
CA ARG A 213 -10.59 -9.56 6.35
C ARG A 213 -11.35 -10.89 6.25
N VAL A 214 -11.17 -11.79 7.21
CA VAL A 214 -11.83 -13.10 7.23
C VAL A 214 -13.33 -12.98 7.52
N PHE A 215 -13.73 -12.08 8.43
CA PHE A 215 -15.13 -11.86 8.77
C PHE A 215 -15.92 -11.11 7.68
N LEU A 216 -15.27 -10.23 6.92
CA LEU A 216 -15.95 -9.43 5.89
C LEU A 216 -16.17 -10.14 4.55
N LYS A 217 -15.63 -11.35 4.32
CA LYS A 217 -15.78 -12.11 3.05
C LYS A 217 -15.72 -11.21 1.80
N LEU A 218 -14.65 -10.41 1.67
CA LEU A 218 -14.20 -9.89 0.38
C LEU A 218 -13.16 -10.82 -0.24
#